data_AF-A0A0R1VUU6-F1
#
_entry.id   AF-A0A0R1VUU6-F1
#
_cell.length_a   1.000
_cell.length_b   1.000
_cell.length_c   1.000
_cell.angle_alpha   90.00
_cell.angle_beta   90.00
_cell.angle_gamma   90.00
#
_symmetry.space_group_name_H-M   'P 1'
#
loop_
_entity.id
_entity.type
_entity.pdbx_description
1 polymer ?
#
loop_
_entity_poly.entity_id
_entity_poly.type
_entity_poly.pdbx_seq_one_letter_code
_entity_poly.pdbx_strand_id
1 'polypeptide(L)'
;MGDEWIIKVCDKNGIDTDKQSIVLLRHCLLAHHGKLEYGSPVLARIPEAAALHSIDELDATMMTYEKNYADMEPGSMSKRIFNLDNQMVFKTNDEDVDLD
;
A
#
# COMPACT_ATOMS: atom_id res chain seq x y z
N MET A 1 10.53 -1.28 -14.67
CA MET A 1 9.51 -1.14 -13.59
C MET A 1 8.41 -2.19 -13.80
N GLY A 2 7.44 -2.36 -12.90
CA GLY A 2 6.44 -3.44 -12.98
C GLY A 2 5.61 -3.46 -14.28
N ASP A 3 5.49 -2.32 -14.97
CA ASP A 3 4.82 -2.18 -16.26
C ASP A 3 5.56 -2.90 -17.40
N GLU A 4 6.90 -2.88 -17.41
CA GLU A 4 7.71 -3.59 -18.40
C GLU A 4 7.52 -5.11 -18.31
N TRP A 5 7.31 -5.63 -17.10
CA TRP A 5 7.03 -7.04 -16.88
C TRP A 5 5.68 -7.45 -17.45
N ILE A 6 4.66 -6.60 -17.34
CA ILE A 6 3.36 -6.85 -17.98
C ILE A 6 3.52 -6.97 -19.49
N ILE A 7 4.24 -6.04 -20.13
CA ILE A 7 4.45 -6.05 -21.58
C ILE A 7 5.15 -7.35 -21.98
N LYS A 8 6.25 -7.71 -21.31
CA LYS A 8 6.98 -8.97 -21.57
C LYS A 8 6.10 -10.21 -21.44
N VAL A 9 5.22 -10.25 -20.43
CA VAL A 9 4.28 -11.36 -20.23
C VAL A 9 3.20 -11.37 -21.31
N CYS A 10 2.69 -10.21 -21.72
CA CYS A 10 1.71 -10.11 -22.79
C CYS A 10 2.31 -10.64 -24.11
N ASP A 11 3.51 -10.18 -24.47
CA ASP A 11 4.22 -10.61 -25.68
C ASP A 11 4.44 -12.13 -25.70
N LYS A 12 4.90 -12.68 -24.57
CA LYS A 12 5.15 -14.14 -24.43
C LYS A 12 3.88 -14.98 -24.60
N ASN A 13 2.71 -14.43 -24.31
CA ASN A 13 1.43 -15.15 -24.35
C ASN A 13 0.54 -14.73 -25.53
N GLY A 14 1.02 -13.88 -26.44
CA GLY A 14 0.23 -13.38 -27.57
C GLY A 14 -0.98 -12.54 -27.13
N ILE A 15 -0.87 -11.85 -26.00
CA ILE A 15 -1.91 -10.95 -25.49
C ILE A 15 -1.66 -9.56 -26.07
N ASP A 16 -2.69 -8.99 -26.70
CA ASP A 16 -2.66 -7.62 -27.18
C ASP A 16 -2.50 -6.62 -26.02
N THR A 17 -1.46 -5.81 -26.07
CA THR A 17 -1.14 -4.80 -25.04
C THR A 17 -2.04 -3.57 -25.12
N ASP A 18 -2.68 -3.34 -26.27
CA ASP A 18 -3.66 -2.25 -26.46
C ASP A 18 -5.06 -2.64 -25.96
N LYS A 19 -5.25 -3.90 -25.56
CA LYS A 19 -6.49 -4.35 -24.94
C LYS A 19 -6.77 -3.51 -23.69
N GLN A 20 -7.99 -2.96 -23.61
CA GLN A 20 -8.41 -2.05 -22.54
C GLN A 20 -8.08 -2.57 -21.14
N SER A 21 -8.30 -3.85 -20.87
CA SER A 21 -7.99 -4.45 -19.56
C SER A 21 -6.50 -4.38 -19.21
N ILE A 22 -5.60 -4.52 -20.18
CA ILE A 22 -4.15 -4.40 -19.99
C ILE A 22 -3.77 -2.93 -19.75
N VAL A 23 -4.34 -2.01 -20.51
CA VAL A 23 -4.12 -0.58 -20.33
C VAL A 23 -4.56 -0.12 -18.94
N LEU A 24 -5.74 -0.55 -18.47
CA LEU A 24 -6.26 -0.24 -17.14
C LEU A 24 -5.40 -0.88 -16.03
N LEU A 25 -4.95 -2.12 -16.21
CA LEU A 25 -4.05 -2.78 -15.25
C LEU A 25 -2.72 -2.04 -15.13
N ARG A 26 -2.13 -1.64 -16.26
CA ARG A 26 -0.91 -0.82 -16.28
C ARG A 26 -1.15 0.53 -15.61
N HIS A 27 -2.31 1.16 -15.82
CA HIS A 27 -2.70 2.39 -15.12
C HIS A 27 -2.74 2.20 -13.61
N CYS A 28 -3.36 1.13 -13.10
CA CYS A 28 -3.36 0.83 -11.65
C CYS A 28 -1.94 0.72 -11.09
N LEU A 29 -1.06 -0.03 -11.76
CA LEU A 29 0.33 -0.18 -11.33
C LEU A 29 1.16 1.09 -11.45
N LEU A 30 0.86 1.99 -12.36
CA LEU A 30 1.57 3.27 -12.43
C LEU A 30 1.03 4.26 -11.40
N ALA A 31 -0.27 4.21 -11.13
CA ALA A 31 -0.95 5.12 -10.22
C ALA A 31 -0.86 4.74 -8.74
N HIS A 32 -0.47 3.51 -8.37
CA HIS A 32 -0.53 3.04 -6.97
C HIS A 32 0.32 3.84 -5.98
N HIS A 33 1.39 4.51 -6.44
CA HIS A 33 2.13 5.47 -5.61
C HIS A 33 1.31 6.72 -5.23
N GLY A 34 0.14 6.93 -5.85
CA GLY A 34 -0.90 7.88 -5.46
C GLY A 34 -0.66 9.32 -5.87
N LYS A 35 0.46 9.90 -5.42
CA LYS A 35 0.84 11.30 -5.66
C LYS A 35 2.10 11.39 -6.49
N LEU A 36 2.19 12.44 -7.30
CA LEU A 36 3.42 12.75 -8.06
C LEU A 36 4.62 12.92 -7.11
N GLU A 37 4.38 13.52 -5.94
CA GLU A 37 5.38 13.73 -4.88
C GLU A 37 5.90 12.42 -4.27
N TYR A 38 5.11 11.35 -4.34
CA TYR A 38 5.48 10.01 -3.85
C TYR A 38 6.09 9.13 -4.95
N GLY A 39 6.43 9.74 -6.10
CA GLY A 39 7.04 9.05 -7.24
C GLY A 39 6.04 8.43 -8.21
N SER A 40 4.75 8.73 -8.08
CA SER A 40 3.78 8.26 -9.06
C SER A 40 3.97 9.00 -10.39
N PRO A 41 4.14 8.28 -11.52
CA PRO A 41 4.16 8.92 -12.84
C PRO A 41 2.78 9.44 -13.26
N VAL A 42 1.68 8.92 -12.69
CA VAL A 42 0.30 9.30 -13.05
C VAL A 42 -0.64 9.21 -11.84
N LEU A 43 -1.60 10.12 -11.71
CA LEU A 43 -2.60 10.02 -10.64
C LEU A 43 -3.66 8.93 -10.93
N ALA A 44 -4.28 8.39 -9.87
CA ALA A 44 -5.43 7.51 -10.01
C ALA A 44 -6.59 8.21 -10.74
N ARG A 45 -7.18 7.53 -11.74
CA ARG A 45 -8.28 8.04 -12.58
C ARG A 45 -9.44 7.08 -12.69
N ILE A 46 -9.34 5.92 -12.04
CA ILE A 46 -10.35 4.87 -11.97
C ILE A 46 -10.44 4.37 -10.53
N PRO A 47 -11.61 3.87 -10.08
CA PRO A 47 -11.80 3.48 -8.68
C PRO A 47 -10.87 2.36 -8.24
N GLU A 48 -10.50 1.43 -9.13
CA GLU A 48 -9.59 0.32 -8.82
C GLU A 48 -8.18 0.81 -8.51
N ALA A 49 -7.69 1.82 -9.24
CA ALA A 49 -6.39 2.43 -8.99
C ALA A 49 -6.37 3.23 -7.68
N ALA A 50 -7.49 3.93 -7.37
CA ALA A 50 -7.64 4.65 -6.11
C ALA A 50 -7.70 3.66 -4.93
N ALA A 51 -8.45 2.58 -5.07
CA ALA A 51 -8.53 1.53 -4.06
C ALA A 51 -7.16 0.87 -3.81
N LEU A 52 -6.42 0.54 -4.88
CA LEU A 52 -5.08 -0.04 -4.75
C LEU A 52 -4.12 0.89 -4.00
N HIS A 53 -4.09 2.18 -4.37
CA HIS A 53 -3.28 3.16 -3.64
C HIS A 53 -3.64 3.24 -2.15
N SER A 54 -4.93 3.29 -1.82
CA SER A 54 -5.39 3.32 -0.42
C SER A 54 -4.98 2.06 0.36
N ILE A 55 -5.01 0.89 -0.29
CA ILE A 55 -4.58 -0.38 0.32
C ILE A 55 -3.07 -0.36 0.56
N ASP A 56 -2.28 0.14 -0.38
CA ASP A 56 -0.82 0.26 -0.22
C ASP A 56 -0.44 1.23 0.91
N GLU A 57 -1.13 2.37 1.02
CA GLU A 57 -0.92 3.30 2.15
C GLU A 57 -1.30 2.67 3.50
N LEU A 58 -2.38 1.90 3.52
CA LEU A 58 -2.80 1.15 4.70
C LEU A 58 -1.75 0.10 5.08
N ASP A 59 -1.25 -0.67 4.14
CA ASP A 59 -0.21 -1.69 4.38
C ASP A 59 1.07 -1.07 4.96
N ALA A 60 1.53 0.06 4.39
CA ALA A 60 2.68 0.79 4.91
C ALA A 60 2.46 1.31 6.35
N THR A 61 1.24 1.75 6.64
CA THR A 61 0.82 2.16 7.98
C THR A 61 0.84 0.98 8.94
N MET A 62 0.24 -0.15 8.56
CA MET A 62 0.19 -1.37 9.38
C MET A 62 1.58 -1.96 9.65
N MET A 63 2.45 -1.99 8.64
CA MET A 63 3.84 -2.39 8.81
C MET A 63 4.57 -1.48 9.81
N THR A 64 4.25 -0.18 9.84
CA THR A 64 4.81 0.75 10.83
C THR A 64 4.35 0.40 12.24
N TYR A 65 3.07 0.05 12.43
CA TYR A 65 2.58 -0.46 13.71
C TYR A 65 3.30 -1.74 14.13
N GLU A 66 3.35 -2.75 13.27
CA GLU A 66 3.98 -4.05 13.56
C GLU A 66 5.44 -3.87 14.01
N LYS A 67 6.21 -3.05 13.28
CA LYS A 67 7.61 -2.78 13.62
C LYS A 67 7.77 -2.11 14.97
N ASN A 68 6.90 -1.15 15.32
CA ASN A 68 6.98 -0.48 16.62
C ASN A 68 6.49 -1.39 17.76
N TYR A 69 5.48 -2.22 17.51
CA TYR A 69 4.96 -3.16 18.51
C TYR A 69 5.90 -4.31 18.84
N ALA A 70 6.79 -4.70 17.91
CA ALA A 70 7.73 -5.80 18.10
C ALA A 70 8.60 -5.63 19.36
N ASP A 71 9.02 -4.40 19.67
CA ASP A 71 9.89 -4.08 20.80
C ASP A 71 9.15 -3.43 21.99
N MET A 72 7.82 -3.37 21.95
CA MET A 72 6.99 -2.77 23.00
C MET A 72 6.43 -3.83 23.95
N GLU A 73 6.46 -3.52 25.24
CA GLU A 73 5.73 -4.28 26.25
C GLU A 73 4.21 -4.08 26.08
N PRO A 74 3.38 -5.11 26.23
CA PRO A 74 1.93 -4.97 26.29
C PRO A 74 1.51 -3.97 27.38
N GLY A 75 0.46 -3.19 27.11
CA GLY A 75 -0.04 -2.16 28.02
C GLY A 75 0.83 -0.88 28.06
N SER A 76 1.79 -0.74 27.15
CA SER A 76 2.70 0.42 27.10
C SER A 76 2.43 1.35 25.92
N MET A 77 2.87 2.60 26.06
CA MET A 77 2.80 3.64 25.03
C MET A 77 4.17 3.80 24.35
N SER A 78 4.17 3.96 23.02
CA SER A 78 5.39 4.22 22.26
C SER A 78 5.92 5.64 22.47
N LYS A 79 7.15 5.90 22.01
CA LYS A 79 7.58 7.27 21.66
C LYS A 79 6.82 7.76 20.43
N ARG A 80 6.90 9.06 20.12
CA ARG A 80 6.34 9.60 18.87
C ARG A 80 6.97 8.92 17.65
N ILE A 81 6.13 8.44 16.74
CA ILE A 81 6.53 7.74 15.52
C ILE A 81 6.40 8.69 14.34
N PHE A 82 7.53 9.05 13.71
CA PHE A 82 7.55 9.99 12.60
C PHE A 82 6.67 9.57 11.43
N ASN A 83 6.69 8.29 11.07
CA ASN A 83 5.90 7.73 9.96
C ASN A 83 4.40 7.64 10.23
N LEU A 84 3.95 7.97 11.44
CA LEU A 84 2.53 8.06 11.83
C LEU A 84 2.21 9.49 12.26
N ASP A 85 2.67 10.48 11.50
CA ASP A 85 2.46 11.91 11.79
C ASP A 85 2.87 12.33 13.22
N ASN A 86 3.95 11.74 13.74
CA ASN A 86 4.44 11.94 15.11
C ASN A 86 3.43 11.60 16.22
N GLN A 87 2.51 10.67 15.94
CA GLN A 87 1.61 10.08 16.93
C GLN A 87 2.34 9.09 17.84
N MET A 88 1.80 8.93 19.05
CA MET A 88 2.18 7.84 19.95
C MET A 88 1.11 6.75 19.83
N VAL A 89 1.54 5.49 19.88
CA VAL A 89 0.66 4.33 19.73
C VAL A 89 0.70 3.49 21.00
N PHE A 90 -0.42 2.86 21.32
CA PHE A 90 -0.58 2.02 22.51
C PHE A 90 -0.70 0.56 22.10
N LYS A 91 0.13 -0.31 22.68
CA LYS A 91 0.04 -1.76 22.47
C LYS A 91 -0.91 -2.32 23.52
N THR A 92 -2.06 -2.83 23.11
CA THR A 92 -3.04 -3.48 24.00
C THR A 92 -2.48 -4.77 24.58
N ASN A 93 -3.06 -5.25 25.69
CA ASN A 93 -2.79 -6.61 26.14
C ASN A 93 -3.57 -7.58 25.25
N ASP A 94 -3.00 -8.76 25.01
CA ASP A 94 -3.67 -9.80 24.22
C ASP A 94 -5.00 -10.27 24.86
N GLU A 95 -5.15 -10.07 26.18
CA GLU A 95 -6.37 -10.37 26.96
C GLU A 95 -7.48 -9.30 26.80
N ASP A 96 -7.15 -8.10 26.31
CA ASP A 96 -8.11 -7.00 26.14
C ASP A 96 -8.81 -7.01 24.77
N VAL A 97 -8.44 -7.95 23.88
CA VAL A 97 -9.01 -8.09 22.54
C VAL A 97 -10.14 -9.13 22.57
N ASP A 98 -11.12 -8.94 23.45
CA ASP A 98 -12.43 -9.58 23.30
C ASP A 98 -13.20 -8.80 22.23
N LEU A 99 -12.97 -9.19 20.97
CA LEU A 99 -13.84 -8.79 19.87
C LEU A 99 -15.02 -9.78 19.86
N ASP A 100 -16.11 -9.37 20.50
CA ASP A 100 -17.44 -9.99 20.39
C ASP A 100 -17.86 -10.20 18.92
#